data_AF-A0A838QCS5-F1
#
_entry.id   AF-A0A838QCS5-F1
#
_cell.length_a   1.000
_cell.length_b   1.000
_cell.length_c   1.000
_cell.angle_alpha   90.00
_cell.angle_beta   90.00
_cell.angle_gamma   90.00
#
_symmetry.space_group_name_H-M   'P 1'
#
loop_
_entity.id
_entity.type
_entity.pdbx_description
1 polymer ?
#
loop_
_entity_poly.entity_id
_entity_poly.type
_entity_poly.pdbx_seq_one_letter_code
_entity_poly.pdbx_strand_id
1 'polypeptide(L)'
;MNRSRFNVLSKLLAISALAIGTPAMADNTTKAERKPATAKAQADANKMLATWPPGPQLAGQEMMAKYGAPQEVTSERMIWRDAGPYKRIMLTKAMLPHDFPMPHMDYLEHTIHFNVPPDKTDEVHAFDASISIYRVAGELSARCDLESNNVLTLNLANDVISGKKSVTAARKQFGDVVVQRAEGKNPPYAMALQFQPQQATVAADLEVVTLPGIPKRSDKAITGANRDGEILGMLVALDLGEVHAASTAEMKQVAGPVMDYAKMLHEHHGKHVGATAMVAQSTSVAALQTPAVRAFQDKHAGALAKIVPLDGEPFARAYLDLMVKGHTEALQMIDQQLQTAQNEAVKAHLSATRQEIATHLDKAKQLRNDNRSTRVSSRQTRR
;
A
#
# COMPACT_ATOMS: atom_id res chain seq x y z
N MET A 1 22.83 -51.29 14.81
CA MET A 1 22.08 -50.32 13.96
C MET A 1 20.85 -49.87 14.72
N ASN A 2 20.75 -48.56 14.99
CA ASN A 2 20.04 -48.02 16.15
C ASN A 2 18.55 -47.73 15.85
N ARG A 3 17.64 -48.51 16.46
CA ARG A 3 16.17 -48.42 16.31
C ARG A 3 15.57 -47.08 16.79
N SER A 4 16.34 -46.26 17.50
CA SER A 4 15.85 -44.98 18.06
C SER A 4 15.64 -43.88 17.01
N ARG A 5 16.33 -43.91 15.86
CA ARG A 5 16.20 -42.87 14.81
C ARG A 5 14.98 -43.04 13.91
N PHE A 6 14.50 -44.28 13.73
CA PHE A 6 13.30 -44.55 12.95
C PHE A 6 12.02 -44.11 13.67
N ASN A 7 12.00 -44.10 15.00
CA ASN A 7 10.80 -43.75 15.78
C ASN A 7 10.50 -42.24 15.84
N VAL A 8 11.48 -41.39 15.47
CA VAL A 8 11.31 -39.93 15.42
C VAL A 8 10.64 -39.53 14.09
N LEU A 9 11.03 -40.15 12.97
CA LEU A 9 10.42 -39.89 11.65
C LEU A 9 8.92 -40.26 11.62
N SER A 10 8.53 -41.34 12.30
CA SER A 10 7.12 -41.78 12.34
C SER A 10 6.21 -40.86 13.16
N LYS A 11 6.76 -40.09 14.11
CA LYS A 11 6.01 -39.10 14.91
C LYS A 11 5.92 -37.73 14.25
N LEU A 12 6.80 -37.43 13.29
CA LEU A 12 6.81 -36.18 12.52
C LEU A 12 5.63 -36.07 11.54
N LEU A 13 5.04 -37.18 11.08
CA LEU A 13 3.88 -37.18 10.17
C LEU A 13 2.52 -37.02 10.87
N ALA A 14 2.47 -36.96 12.21
CA ALA A 14 1.22 -37.01 12.97
C ALA A 14 1.16 -35.95 14.09
N ILE A 15 1.56 -34.72 13.81
CA ILE A 15 1.31 -33.59 14.72
C ILE A 15 -0.02 -32.95 14.33
N SER A 16 -1.10 -33.69 14.61
CA SER A 16 -2.41 -33.07 14.81
C SER A 16 -2.38 -32.31 16.14
N ALA A 17 -2.84 -31.07 16.11
CA ALA A 17 -2.87 -30.12 17.21
C ALA A 17 -3.27 -30.73 18.57
N LEU A 18 -2.40 -30.60 19.57
CA LEU A 18 -2.81 -30.51 20.97
C LEU A 18 -2.54 -29.09 21.46
N ALA A 19 -3.57 -28.25 21.40
CA ALA A 19 -3.61 -26.98 22.10
C ALA A 19 -3.78 -27.24 23.60
N ILE A 20 -2.68 -27.23 24.35
CA ILE A 20 -2.74 -27.09 25.81
C ILE A 20 -2.74 -25.58 26.09
N GLY A 21 -3.93 -25.03 26.33
CA GLY A 21 -4.08 -23.65 26.77
C GLY A 21 -3.36 -23.43 28.10
N THR A 22 -2.47 -22.45 28.16
CA THR A 22 -1.97 -21.87 29.40
C THR A 22 -2.69 -20.54 29.63
N PRO A 23 -3.03 -20.17 30.88
CA PRO A 23 -3.69 -18.90 31.15
C PRO A 23 -2.73 -17.76 30.85
N ALA A 24 -3.20 -16.77 30.08
CA ALA A 24 -2.49 -15.54 29.80
C ALA A 24 -2.16 -14.81 31.11
N MET A 25 -0.88 -14.49 31.34
CA MET A 25 -0.53 -13.43 32.28
C MET A 25 -0.90 -12.09 31.66
N ALA A 26 -1.73 -11.34 32.38
CA ALA A 26 -2.25 -10.05 31.97
C ALA A 26 -1.12 -9.04 31.79
N ASP A 27 -0.95 -8.55 30.56
CA ASP A 27 -0.14 -7.38 30.28
C ASP A 27 -1.04 -6.14 30.30
N ASN A 28 -0.83 -5.29 31.31
CA ASN A 28 -1.67 -4.13 31.59
C ASN A 28 -1.08 -2.91 30.87
N THR A 29 -1.34 -2.80 29.57
CA THR A 29 -1.11 -1.56 28.81
C THR A 29 -2.38 -1.17 28.06
N THR A 30 -2.82 0.06 28.31
CA THR A 30 -4.07 0.66 27.85
C THR A 30 -4.11 0.81 26.32
N LYS A 31 -4.61 -0.22 25.62
CA LYS A 31 -5.22 -0.07 24.29
C LYS A 31 -6.72 0.12 24.47
N ALA A 32 -7.29 1.11 23.79
CA ALA A 32 -8.72 1.43 23.78
C ALA A 32 -9.58 0.16 23.78
N GLU A 33 -10.56 0.09 24.70
CA GLU A 33 -11.49 -1.05 24.83
C GLU A 33 -12.10 -1.40 23.45
N ARG A 34 -11.63 -2.49 22.86
CA ARG A 34 -12.14 -2.99 21.59
C ARG A 34 -13.46 -3.70 21.87
N LYS A 35 -14.52 -3.29 21.17
CA LYS A 35 -15.80 -4.01 21.20
C LYS A 35 -15.56 -5.49 20.88
N PRO A 36 -16.10 -6.43 21.67
CA PRO A 36 -16.03 -7.84 21.36
C PRO A 36 -16.54 -8.09 19.93
N ALA A 37 -15.88 -8.97 19.19
CA ALA A 37 -16.39 -9.42 17.91
C ALA A 37 -17.80 -9.98 18.09
N THR A 38 -18.73 -9.60 17.22
CA THR A 38 -20.11 -10.07 17.33
C THR A 38 -20.19 -11.58 17.06
N ALA A 39 -21.11 -12.28 17.72
CA ALA A 39 -21.37 -13.71 17.44
C ALA A 39 -21.64 -13.97 15.94
N LYS A 40 -22.19 -12.98 15.23
CA LYS A 40 -22.37 -13.02 13.78
C LYS A 40 -21.05 -13.06 13.02
N ALA A 41 -20.08 -12.21 13.35
CA ALA A 41 -18.77 -12.20 12.69
C ALA A 41 -18.03 -13.54 12.85
N GLN A 42 -18.14 -14.15 14.03
CA GLN A 42 -17.60 -15.49 14.30
C GLN A 42 -18.27 -16.56 13.43
N ALA A 43 -19.60 -16.51 13.31
CA ALA A 43 -20.37 -17.45 12.49
C ALA A 43 -20.05 -17.32 10.98
N ASP A 44 -19.93 -16.08 10.49
CA ASP A 44 -19.59 -15.79 9.09
C ASP A 44 -18.18 -16.29 8.75
N ALA A 45 -17.20 -16.09 9.65
CA ALA A 45 -15.85 -16.63 9.51
C ALA A 45 -15.84 -18.17 9.49
N ASN A 46 -16.55 -18.82 10.43
CA ASN A 46 -16.66 -20.28 10.47
C ASN A 46 -17.24 -20.85 9.17
N LYS A 47 -18.31 -20.22 8.64
CA LYS A 47 -18.94 -20.61 7.39
C LYS A 47 -17.98 -20.51 6.20
N MET A 48 -17.17 -19.45 6.17
CA MET A 48 -16.17 -19.28 5.11
C MET A 48 -15.05 -20.32 5.20
N LEU A 49 -14.46 -20.54 6.38
CA LEU A 49 -13.40 -21.54 6.59
C LEU A 49 -13.84 -22.96 6.21
N ALA A 50 -15.11 -23.31 6.39
CA ALA A 50 -15.64 -24.61 5.98
C ALA A 50 -15.54 -24.89 4.47
N THR A 51 -15.27 -23.85 3.65
CA THR A 51 -15.07 -23.98 2.20
C THR A 51 -13.59 -24.04 1.79
N TRP A 52 -12.67 -23.96 2.75
CA TRP A 52 -11.22 -23.89 2.51
C TRP A 52 -10.55 -25.26 2.71
N PRO A 53 -9.31 -25.44 2.23
CA PRO A 53 -8.54 -26.66 2.50
C PRO A 53 -8.34 -26.90 4.02
N PRO A 54 -8.15 -28.16 4.45
CA PRO A 54 -8.08 -28.51 5.88
C PRO A 54 -7.02 -27.75 6.70
N GLY A 55 -5.83 -27.51 6.14
CA GLY A 55 -4.74 -26.79 6.82
C GLY A 55 -5.15 -25.36 7.23
N PRO A 56 -5.49 -24.49 6.26
CA PRO A 56 -6.04 -23.17 6.54
C PRO A 56 -7.30 -23.20 7.42
N GLN A 57 -8.18 -24.18 7.25
CA GLN A 57 -9.37 -24.33 8.11
C GLN A 57 -8.98 -24.51 9.59
N LEU A 58 -8.04 -25.40 9.89
CA LEU A 58 -7.55 -25.64 11.25
C LEU A 58 -6.87 -24.39 11.83
N ALA A 59 -5.92 -23.81 11.10
CA ALA A 59 -5.23 -22.60 11.56
C ALA A 59 -6.21 -21.44 11.81
N GLY A 60 -7.24 -21.29 10.97
CA GLY A 60 -8.28 -20.29 11.20
C GLY A 60 -9.07 -20.54 12.48
N GLN A 61 -9.41 -21.79 12.79
CA GLN A 61 -10.06 -22.14 14.06
C GLN A 61 -9.16 -21.82 15.26
N GLU A 62 -7.87 -22.15 15.18
CA GLU A 62 -6.90 -21.85 16.24
C GLU A 62 -6.72 -20.34 16.45
N MET A 63 -6.58 -19.57 15.38
CA MET A 63 -6.47 -18.11 15.46
C MET A 63 -7.74 -17.49 16.03
N MET A 64 -8.94 -17.97 15.65
CA MET A 64 -10.18 -17.47 16.24
C MET A 64 -10.33 -17.84 17.72
N ALA A 65 -9.90 -19.03 18.11
CA ALA A 65 -9.90 -19.44 19.52
C ALA A 65 -8.98 -18.55 20.36
N LYS A 66 -7.83 -18.12 19.81
CA LYS A 66 -6.84 -17.31 20.52
C LYS A 66 -7.11 -15.81 20.47
N TYR A 67 -7.56 -15.28 19.32
CA TYR A 67 -7.65 -13.85 19.02
C TYR A 67 -9.07 -13.34 18.78
N GLY A 68 -10.08 -14.21 18.84
CA GLY A 68 -11.47 -13.90 18.51
C GLY A 68 -11.70 -13.82 17.00
N ALA A 69 -12.89 -13.37 16.58
CA ALA A 69 -13.23 -13.33 15.15
C ALA A 69 -12.34 -12.34 14.37
N PRO A 70 -11.96 -12.66 13.13
CA PRO A 70 -11.23 -11.75 12.27
C PRO A 70 -12.05 -10.49 11.94
N GLN A 71 -11.37 -9.38 11.68
CA GLN A 71 -12.01 -8.13 11.25
C GLN A 71 -12.32 -8.12 9.74
N GLU A 72 -11.63 -8.94 8.96
CA GLU A 72 -11.84 -9.09 7.52
C GLU A 72 -12.03 -10.57 7.17
N VAL A 73 -13.09 -10.89 6.43
CA VAL A 73 -13.39 -12.23 5.91
C VAL A 73 -13.75 -12.09 4.44
N THR A 74 -13.06 -12.83 3.58
CA THR A 74 -13.32 -12.93 2.14
C THR A 74 -13.25 -14.39 1.69
N SER A 75 -13.53 -14.67 0.41
CA SER A 75 -13.39 -16.03 -0.13
C SER A 75 -11.95 -16.55 -0.10
N GLU A 76 -10.94 -15.67 -0.05
CA GLU A 76 -9.53 -16.04 -0.21
C GLU A 76 -8.64 -15.72 1.00
N ARG A 77 -9.08 -14.87 1.93
CA ARG A 77 -8.30 -14.47 3.11
C ARG A 77 -9.13 -14.07 4.33
N MET A 78 -8.51 -14.18 5.50
CA MET A 78 -8.97 -13.64 6.78
C MET A 78 -7.87 -12.80 7.43
N ILE A 79 -8.25 -11.69 8.08
CA ILE A 79 -7.28 -10.77 8.71
C ILE A 79 -7.70 -10.43 10.13
N TRP A 80 -6.75 -10.54 11.05
CA TRP A 80 -6.77 -9.92 12.36
C TRP A 80 -5.80 -8.73 12.37
N ARG A 81 -6.21 -7.60 12.91
CA ARG A 81 -5.39 -6.38 13.04
C ARG A 81 -5.14 -6.08 14.51
N ASP A 82 -3.88 -5.80 14.84
CA ASP A 82 -3.42 -5.49 16.20
C ASP A 82 -3.85 -6.55 17.24
N ALA A 83 -3.80 -7.82 16.87
CA ALA A 83 -4.12 -8.94 17.75
C ALA A 83 -2.84 -9.41 18.46
N GLY A 84 -2.82 -9.40 19.79
CA GLY A 84 -1.61 -9.69 20.57
C GLY A 84 -0.46 -8.73 20.21
N PRO A 85 0.79 -9.22 20.04
CA PRO A 85 1.93 -8.39 19.68
C PRO A 85 2.00 -8.06 18.17
N TYR A 86 1.08 -8.58 17.36
CA TYR A 86 1.15 -8.49 15.91
C TYR A 86 0.42 -7.27 15.39
N LYS A 87 1.02 -6.58 14.42
CA LYS A 87 0.35 -5.57 13.60
C LYS A 87 -0.78 -6.22 12.79
N ARG A 88 -0.51 -7.41 12.25
CA ARG A 88 -1.44 -8.15 11.39
C ARG A 88 -1.19 -9.65 11.50
N ILE A 89 -2.27 -10.42 11.58
CA ILE A 89 -2.27 -11.86 11.30
C ILE A 89 -3.09 -12.05 10.04
N MET A 90 -2.53 -12.71 9.03
CA MET A 90 -3.22 -12.99 7.77
C MET A 90 -3.24 -14.50 7.51
N LEU A 91 -4.42 -15.03 7.29
CA LEU A 91 -4.64 -16.41 6.88
C LEU A 91 -5.19 -16.42 5.45
N THR A 92 -4.67 -17.29 4.58
CA THR A 92 -5.13 -17.40 3.19
C THR A 92 -5.60 -18.79 2.83
N LYS A 93 -6.52 -18.87 1.87
CA LYS A 93 -6.96 -20.13 1.27
C LYS A 93 -5.86 -20.78 0.43
N ALA A 94 -5.11 -19.96 -0.32
CA ALA A 94 -3.98 -20.40 -1.10
C ALA A 94 -2.84 -20.87 -0.19
N MET A 95 -2.22 -21.99 -0.56
CA MET A 95 -1.11 -22.62 0.14
C MET A 95 0.11 -22.64 -0.77
N LEU A 96 1.28 -22.28 -0.23
CA LEU A 96 2.55 -22.27 -0.98
C LEU A 96 3.49 -23.33 -0.41
N PRO A 97 4.14 -24.16 -1.24
CA PRO A 97 5.10 -25.14 -0.74
C PRO A 97 6.35 -24.45 -0.19
N HIS A 98 6.83 -24.93 0.96
CA HIS A 98 8.03 -24.44 1.62
C HIS A 98 8.80 -25.60 2.26
N ASP A 99 10.11 -25.69 1.98
CA ASP A 99 10.92 -26.87 2.33
C ASP A 99 11.81 -26.70 3.57
N PHE A 100 11.87 -25.51 4.17
CA PHE A 100 12.70 -25.25 5.34
C PHE A 100 11.86 -25.16 6.62
N PRO A 101 12.24 -25.83 7.73
CA PRO A 101 13.36 -26.77 7.87
C PRO A 101 13.03 -28.17 7.33
N MET A 102 11.76 -28.40 6.98
CA MET A 102 11.24 -29.57 6.30
C MET A 102 10.05 -29.18 5.41
N PRO A 103 9.66 -30.00 4.42
CA PRO A 103 8.51 -29.72 3.55
C PRO A 103 7.20 -29.52 4.31
N HIS A 104 6.55 -28.38 4.08
CA HIS A 104 5.24 -27.99 4.59
C HIS A 104 4.59 -26.96 3.64
N MET A 105 3.43 -26.42 4.04
CA MET A 105 2.65 -25.48 3.24
C MET A 105 2.41 -24.17 4.00
N ASP A 106 2.73 -23.04 3.37
CA ASP A 106 2.59 -21.70 3.94
C ASP A 106 1.22 -21.10 3.66
N TYR A 107 0.47 -20.78 4.72
CA TYR A 107 -0.85 -20.15 4.62
C TYR A 107 -1.21 -19.20 5.78
N LEU A 108 -0.37 -19.13 6.81
CA LEU A 108 -0.54 -18.27 7.98
C LEU A 108 0.65 -17.32 8.12
N GLU A 109 0.38 -16.01 8.18
CA GLU A 109 1.39 -14.96 8.24
C GLU A 109 1.21 -14.08 9.48
N HIS A 110 2.30 -13.80 10.17
CA HIS A 110 2.34 -12.86 11.29
C HIS A 110 3.27 -11.70 10.96
N THR A 111 2.70 -10.49 10.98
CA THR A 111 3.41 -9.23 10.74
C THR A 111 3.56 -8.46 12.04
N ILE A 112 4.77 -7.95 12.30
CA ILE A 112 5.08 -7.05 13.41
C ILE A 112 5.55 -5.69 12.90
N HIS A 113 5.47 -4.70 13.79
CA HIS A 113 6.19 -3.44 13.61
C HIS A 113 7.68 -3.68 13.86
N PHE A 114 8.48 -3.57 12.81
CA PHE A 114 9.92 -3.77 12.86
C PHE A 114 10.62 -3.09 11.69
N ASN A 115 11.43 -2.08 11.98
CA ASN A 115 12.29 -1.41 11.01
C ASN A 115 13.59 -2.20 10.83
N VAL A 116 13.67 -2.99 9.75
CA VAL A 116 14.88 -3.73 9.39
C VAL A 116 15.91 -2.76 8.78
N PRO A 117 17.15 -2.73 9.30
CA PRO A 117 18.25 -1.96 8.69
C PRO A 117 18.51 -2.41 7.24
N PRO A 118 18.80 -1.49 6.30
CA PRO A 118 19.01 -1.85 4.89
C PRO A 118 20.15 -2.85 4.69
N ASP A 119 21.24 -2.70 5.46
CA ASP A 119 22.43 -3.55 5.42
C ASP A 119 22.20 -4.96 6.00
N LYS A 120 21.01 -5.20 6.58
CA LYS A 120 20.62 -6.49 7.17
C LYS A 120 19.60 -7.27 6.36
N THR A 121 19.08 -6.73 5.26
CA THR A 121 18.04 -7.40 4.46
C THR A 121 18.53 -8.73 3.87
N ASP A 122 19.77 -8.76 3.38
CA ASP A 122 20.34 -9.95 2.74
C ASP A 122 20.54 -11.09 3.74
N GLU A 123 21.02 -10.78 4.95
CA GLU A 123 21.21 -11.75 6.02
C GLU A 123 19.87 -12.35 6.47
N VAL A 124 18.82 -11.53 6.57
CA VAL A 124 17.47 -11.98 6.95
C VAL A 124 16.88 -12.91 5.88
N HIS A 125 17.00 -12.57 4.61
CA HIS A 125 16.53 -13.43 3.52
C HIS A 125 17.37 -14.70 3.34
N ALA A 126 18.67 -14.65 3.64
CA ALA A 126 19.51 -15.85 3.68
C ALA A 126 19.17 -16.78 4.84
N PHE A 127 18.62 -16.24 5.94
CA PHE A 127 18.13 -17.03 7.07
C PHE A 127 16.85 -17.79 6.71
N ASP A 128 15.83 -17.12 6.18
CA ASP A 128 14.55 -17.76 5.86
C ASP A 128 13.84 -17.07 4.68
N ALA A 129 13.44 -17.87 3.68
CA ALA A 129 12.80 -17.38 2.47
C ALA A 129 11.31 -17.02 2.67
N SER A 130 10.71 -17.45 3.78
CA SER A 130 9.32 -17.13 4.14
C SER A 130 9.15 -15.74 4.76
N ILE A 131 10.26 -15.00 4.95
CA ILE A 131 10.25 -13.66 5.52
C ILE A 131 9.95 -12.61 4.44
N SER A 132 9.04 -11.68 4.75
CA SER A 132 8.81 -10.48 3.97
C SER A 132 9.19 -9.22 4.76
N ILE A 133 9.97 -8.34 4.13
CA ILE A 133 10.40 -7.05 4.68
C ILE A 133 9.72 -5.94 3.89
N TYR A 134 8.87 -5.14 4.52
CA TYR A 134 8.29 -3.94 3.91
C TYR A 134 8.69 -2.71 4.71
N ARG A 135 9.86 -2.17 4.36
CA ARG A 135 10.53 -1.10 5.13
C ARG A 135 9.68 0.16 5.23
N VAL A 136 9.03 0.58 4.14
CA VAL A 136 8.19 1.80 4.13
C VAL A 136 7.09 1.76 5.19
N ALA A 137 6.50 0.58 5.42
CA ALA A 137 5.48 0.39 6.45
C ALA A 137 6.05 0.01 7.83
N GLY A 138 7.38 -0.11 7.96
CA GLY A 138 8.06 -0.62 9.13
C GLY A 138 7.60 -2.04 9.48
N GLU A 139 7.49 -2.92 8.48
CA GLU A 139 6.96 -4.28 8.65
C GLU A 139 8.03 -5.36 8.43
N LEU A 140 8.05 -6.31 9.36
CA LEU A 140 8.67 -7.63 9.19
C LEU A 140 7.58 -8.68 9.38
N SER A 141 7.49 -9.62 8.44
CA SER A 141 6.52 -10.73 8.50
C SER A 141 7.20 -12.06 8.32
N ALA A 142 6.67 -13.08 9.00
CA ALA A 142 7.00 -14.48 8.76
C ALA A 142 5.73 -15.23 8.34
N ARG A 143 5.87 -16.18 7.42
CA ARG A 143 4.77 -16.97 6.88
C ARG A 143 5.08 -18.46 6.99
N CYS A 144 4.12 -19.25 7.45
CA CYS A 144 4.30 -20.67 7.71
C CYS A 144 2.93 -21.38 7.79
N ASP A 145 2.92 -22.64 8.19
CA ASP A 145 1.71 -23.40 8.54
C ASP A 145 1.23 -23.11 9.98
N LEU A 146 2.15 -22.81 10.90
CA LEU A 146 1.89 -22.66 12.33
C LEU A 146 2.31 -21.28 12.87
N GLU A 147 1.54 -20.76 13.83
CA GLU A 147 1.93 -19.54 14.57
C GLU A 147 3.28 -19.72 15.27
N SER A 148 3.53 -20.88 15.90
CA SER A 148 4.78 -21.10 16.63
C SER A 148 6.02 -21.01 15.75
N ASN A 149 5.91 -21.42 14.48
CA ASN A 149 7.01 -21.34 13.52
C ASN A 149 7.21 -19.90 13.04
N ASN A 150 6.12 -19.14 12.86
CA ASN A 150 6.21 -17.71 12.59
C ASN A 150 6.88 -16.95 13.75
N VAL A 151 6.50 -17.23 15.00
CA VAL A 151 7.12 -16.64 16.19
C VAL A 151 8.61 -16.97 16.27
N LEU A 152 8.98 -18.23 16.02
CA LEU A 152 10.37 -18.68 15.96
C LEU A 152 11.16 -17.94 14.89
N THR A 153 10.60 -17.82 13.69
CA THR A 153 11.18 -17.10 12.56
C THR A 153 11.46 -15.65 12.94
N LEU A 154 10.48 -14.93 13.50
CA LEU A 154 10.61 -13.53 13.89
C LEU A 154 11.67 -13.33 14.99
N ASN A 155 11.74 -14.23 15.97
CA ASN A 155 12.75 -14.19 17.02
C ASN A 155 14.17 -14.40 16.48
N LEU A 156 14.35 -15.36 15.59
CA LEU A 156 15.64 -15.65 15.00
C LEU A 156 16.07 -14.59 13.98
N ALA A 157 15.13 -14.00 13.23
CA ALA A 157 15.38 -12.85 12.39
C ALA A 157 15.90 -11.66 13.22
N ASN A 158 15.28 -11.37 14.37
CA ASN A 158 15.78 -10.34 15.29
C ASN A 158 17.19 -10.66 15.83
N ASP A 159 17.49 -11.93 16.14
CA ASP A 159 18.84 -12.34 16.57
C ASP A 159 19.87 -12.18 15.44
N VAL A 160 19.50 -12.41 14.18
CA VAL A 160 20.37 -12.15 13.01
C VAL A 160 20.60 -10.65 12.83
N ILE A 161 19.52 -9.85 12.82
CA ILE A 161 19.58 -8.40 12.65
C ILE A 161 20.45 -7.73 13.73
N SER A 162 20.31 -8.17 14.98
CA SER A 162 21.09 -7.64 16.12
C SER A 162 22.53 -8.16 16.19
N GLY A 163 22.94 -9.07 15.28
CA GLY A 163 24.26 -9.69 15.30
C GLY A 163 24.46 -10.71 16.41
N LYS A 164 23.41 -11.02 17.20
CA LYS A 164 23.44 -12.05 18.25
C LYS A 164 23.63 -13.46 17.68
N LYS A 165 23.22 -13.68 16.42
CA LYS A 165 23.44 -14.95 15.70
C LYS A 165 23.87 -14.69 14.27
N SER A 166 24.74 -15.56 13.75
CA SER A 166 24.92 -15.70 12.31
C SER A 166 23.71 -16.39 11.68
N VAL A 167 23.53 -16.21 10.37
CA VAL A 167 22.52 -16.91 9.56
C VAL A 167 22.57 -18.43 9.79
N THR A 168 23.75 -19.03 9.72
CA THR A 168 23.93 -20.48 9.94
C THR A 168 23.51 -20.92 11.34
N ALA A 169 23.87 -20.14 12.37
CA ALA A 169 23.51 -20.46 13.75
C ALA A 169 21.99 -20.32 13.97
N ALA A 170 21.35 -19.32 13.36
CA ALA A 170 19.91 -19.14 13.39
C ALA A 170 19.18 -20.31 12.69
N ARG A 171 19.61 -20.73 11.49
CA ARG A 171 19.04 -21.88 10.79
C ARG A 171 19.17 -23.18 11.58
N LYS A 172 20.33 -23.41 12.20
CA LYS A 172 20.53 -24.57 13.08
C LYS A 172 19.58 -24.53 14.28
N GLN A 173 19.49 -23.38 14.96
CA GLN A 173 18.59 -23.23 16.10
C GLN A 173 17.13 -23.42 15.71
N PHE A 174 16.71 -22.96 14.52
CA PHE A 174 15.37 -23.20 14.02
C PHE A 174 15.05 -24.71 14.02
N GLY A 175 15.92 -25.51 13.38
CA GLY A 175 15.79 -26.97 13.36
C GLY A 175 15.77 -27.58 14.75
N ASP A 176 16.68 -27.16 15.65
CA ASP A 176 16.73 -27.66 17.04
C ASP A 176 15.42 -27.36 17.81
N VAL A 177 14.81 -26.19 17.58
CA VAL A 177 13.55 -25.79 18.24
C VAL A 177 12.36 -26.56 17.67
N VAL A 178 12.31 -26.77 16.35
CA VAL A 178 11.26 -27.60 15.71
C VAL A 178 11.29 -29.04 16.23
N VAL A 179 12.48 -29.63 16.39
CA VAL A 179 12.63 -30.96 17.01
C VAL A 179 12.11 -30.97 18.45
N GLN A 180 12.45 -29.97 19.26
CA GLN A 180 11.94 -29.87 20.63
C GLN A 180 10.41 -29.78 20.68
N ARG A 181 9.78 -29.03 19.77
CA ARG A 181 8.32 -28.95 19.65
C ARG A 181 7.70 -30.30 19.29
N ALA A 182 8.32 -31.04 18.35
CA ALA A 182 7.89 -32.39 18.00
C ALA A 182 7.99 -33.38 19.18
N GLU A 183 8.91 -33.14 20.12
CA GLU A 183 9.03 -33.89 21.38
C GLU A 183 8.03 -33.43 22.46
N GLY A 184 7.16 -32.47 22.17
CA GLY A 184 6.16 -31.93 23.11
C GLY A 184 6.70 -30.87 24.07
N LYS A 185 7.91 -30.33 23.83
CA LYS A 185 8.48 -29.24 24.62
C LYS A 185 7.93 -27.88 24.15
N ASN A 186 7.99 -26.89 25.03
CA ASN A 186 7.55 -25.52 24.77
C ASN A 186 8.71 -24.51 24.88
N PRO A 187 9.68 -24.55 23.94
CA PRO A 187 10.83 -23.65 23.95
C PRO A 187 10.38 -22.18 23.82
N PRO A 188 10.89 -21.24 24.64
CA PRO A 188 10.43 -19.84 24.65
C PRO A 188 10.39 -19.18 23.27
N TYR A 189 11.40 -19.43 22.45
CA TYR A 189 11.52 -18.91 21.08
C TYR A 189 10.35 -19.26 20.14
N ALA A 190 9.59 -20.32 20.42
CA ALA A 190 8.42 -20.71 19.62
C ALA A 190 7.09 -20.29 20.27
N MET A 191 7.11 -19.81 21.51
CA MET A 191 5.90 -19.55 22.31
C MET A 191 5.52 -18.08 22.35
N ALA A 192 6.50 -17.19 22.36
CA ALA A 192 6.28 -15.76 22.35
C ALA A 192 7.44 -15.03 21.68
N LEU A 193 7.21 -13.79 21.26
CA LEU A 193 8.32 -12.91 20.87
C LEU A 193 9.23 -12.68 22.08
N GLN A 194 10.53 -12.87 21.88
CA GLN A 194 11.58 -12.69 22.89
C GLN A 194 12.09 -11.25 22.96
N PHE A 195 11.39 -10.34 22.28
CA PHE A 195 11.64 -8.92 22.20
C PHE A 195 10.30 -8.20 22.09
N GLN A 196 10.27 -6.93 22.48
CA GLN A 196 9.10 -6.08 22.29
C GLN A 196 9.13 -5.52 20.86
N PRO A 197 8.08 -5.74 20.04
CA PRO A 197 7.98 -5.08 18.74
C PRO A 197 8.11 -3.57 18.87
N GLN A 198 8.67 -2.94 17.84
CA GLN A 198 8.79 -1.49 17.81
C GLN A 198 7.39 -0.85 17.82
N GLN A 199 7.28 0.38 18.30
CA GLN A 199 6.02 1.13 18.15
C GLN A 199 5.81 1.48 16.67
N ALA A 200 4.55 1.70 16.29
CA ALA A 200 4.15 2.10 14.96
C ALA A 200 4.83 3.40 14.55
N THR A 201 6.00 3.27 13.92
CA THR A 201 6.73 4.35 13.29
C THR A 201 6.86 3.95 11.83
N VAL A 202 6.33 4.79 10.94
CA VAL A 202 6.77 4.76 9.53
C VAL A 202 8.27 5.01 9.61
N ALA A 203 9.08 4.10 9.07
CA ALA A 203 10.53 4.26 9.09
C ALA A 203 10.89 5.65 8.54
N ALA A 204 11.43 6.49 9.43
CA ALA A 204 11.60 7.92 9.19
C ALA A 204 12.68 8.23 8.14
N ASP A 205 13.41 7.22 7.69
CA ASP A 205 14.68 7.34 6.97
C ASP A 205 14.63 6.87 5.51
N LEU A 206 13.48 6.43 4.98
CA LEU A 206 13.54 5.57 3.80
C LEU A 206 13.66 6.26 2.46
N GLU A 207 13.20 7.49 2.31
CA GLU A 207 13.17 8.13 0.99
C GLU A 207 13.39 9.64 1.14
N VAL A 208 14.62 10.07 0.91
CA VAL A 208 14.89 11.49 0.65
C VAL A 208 14.50 11.74 -0.80
N VAL A 209 13.61 12.70 -1.05
CA VAL A 209 13.31 13.15 -2.41
C VAL A 209 14.60 13.65 -3.05
N THR A 210 15.15 12.89 -4.00
CA THR A 210 16.40 13.18 -4.70
C THR A 210 16.21 14.07 -5.93
N LEU A 211 14.98 14.16 -6.43
CA LEU A 211 14.63 15.02 -7.57
C LEU A 211 14.49 16.48 -7.10
N PRO A 212 15.35 17.40 -7.58
CA PRO A 212 15.23 18.82 -7.24
C PRO A 212 13.88 19.39 -7.68
N GLY A 213 13.30 20.27 -6.87
CA GLY A 213 12.06 21.00 -7.20
C GLY A 213 10.75 20.20 -7.07
N ILE A 214 10.79 18.89 -6.80
CA ILE A 214 9.60 18.07 -6.57
C ILE A 214 8.98 18.36 -5.18
N PRO A 215 7.64 18.33 -5.06
CA PRO A 215 6.97 18.64 -3.79
C PRO A 215 7.45 17.79 -2.61
N LYS A 216 7.75 18.46 -1.49
CA LYS A 216 8.10 17.82 -0.21
C LYS A 216 6.90 17.86 0.73
N ARG A 217 6.69 16.80 1.51
CA ARG A 217 5.61 16.78 2.52
C ARG A 217 5.86 17.87 3.57
N SER A 218 4.81 18.61 3.91
CA SER A 218 4.84 19.59 4.99
C SER A 218 3.54 19.54 5.78
N ASP A 219 3.65 19.25 7.08
CA ASP A 219 2.54 19.29 8.03
C ASP A 219 2.47 20.65 8.76
N LYS A 220 3.34 21.60 8.39
CA LYS A 220 3.35 22.94 8.97
C LYS A 220 2.19 23.77 8.44
N ALA A 221 1.63 24.62 9.30
CA ALA A 221 0.62 25.60 8.92
C ALA A 221 1.14 26.50 7.77
N ILE A 222 0.24 26.88 6.87
CA ILE A 222 0.56 27.76 5.76
C ILE A 222 0.47 29.21 6.23
N THR A 223 1.56 29.93 6.02
CA THR A 223 1.78 31.35 6.30
C THR A 223 2.27 32.03 5.02
N GLY A 224 2.51 33.34 5.02
CA GLY A 224 3.14 34.00 3.86
C GLY A 224 4.43 33.32 3.42
N ALA A 225 5.31 32.97 4.37
CA ALA A 225 6.64 32.44 4.11
C ALA A 225 6.69 31.09 3.37
N ASN A 226 5.60 30.31 3.34
CA ASN A 226 5.52 29.02 2.65
C ASN A 226 4.33 28.94 1.66
N ARG A 227 3.67 30.07 1.38
CA ARG A 227 2.53 30.15 0.45
C ARG A 227 2.94 29.77 -0.97
N ASP A 228 4.04 30.33 -1.48
CA ASP A 228 4.53 30.02 -2.82
C ASP A 228 4.91 28.53 -2.98
N GLY A 229 5.36 27.89 -1.90
CA GLY A 229 5.62 26.46 -1.89
C GLY A 229 4.35 25.62 -2.09
N GLU A 230 3.26 25.99 -1.42
CA GLU A 230 1.95 25.35 -1.64
C GLU A 230 1.42 25.61 -3.05
N ILE A 231 1.60 26.82 -3.58
CA ILE A 231 1.24 27.17 -4.97
C ILE A 231 1.96 26.27 -5.98
N LEU A 232 3.28 26.14 -5.86
CA LEU A 232 4.06 25.24 -6.72
C LEU A 232 3.60 23.78 -6.56
N GLY A 233 3.25 23.37 -5.34
CA GLY A 233 2.64 22.06 -5.07
C GLY A 233 1.29 21.85 -5.78
N MET A 234 0.42 22.85 -5.78
CA MET A 234 -0.87 22.83 -6.48
C MET A 234 -0.69 22.73 -8.01
N LEU A 235 0.29 23.43 -8.58
CA LEU A 235 0.60 23.34 -10.01
C LEU A 235 1.07 21.93 -10.39
N VAL A 236 2.03 21.37 -9.65
CA VAL A 236 2.48 19.98 -9.89
C VAL A 236 1.31 18.99 -9.73
N ALA A 237 0.44 19.18 -8.75
CA ALA A 237 -0.74 18.34 -8.55
C ALA A 237 -1.74 18.43 -9.72
N LEU A 238 -1.98 19.64 -10.25
CA LEU A 238 -2.81 19.87 -11.43
C LEU A 238 -2.25 19.13 -12.64
N ASP A 239 -0.98 19.35 -12.95
CA ASP A 239 -0.36 18.76 -14.15
C ASP A 239 -0.33 17.23 -14.10
N LEU A 240 0.04 16.64 -12.95
CA LEU A 240 0.04 15.18 -12.80
C LEU A 240 -1.37 14.59 -12.93
N GLY A 241 -2.39 15.32 -12.48
CA GLY A 241 -3.80 14.96 -12.68
C GLY A 241 -4.19 14.93 -14.16
N GLU A 242 -3.82 15.97 -14.92
CA GLU A 242 -4.09 16.07 -16.36
C GLU A 242 -3.30 15.03 -17.17
N VAL A 243 -2.02 14.79 -16.83
CA VAL A 243 -1.20 13.70 -17.40
C VAL A 243 -1.87 12.34 -17.19
N HIS A 244 -2.37 12.05 -16.00
CA HIS A 244 -3.05 10.78 -15.72
C HIS A 244 -4.37 10.65 -16.50
N ALA A 245 -5.16 11.72 -16.60
CA ALA A 245 -6.40 11.71 -17.38
C ALA A 245 -6.14 11.53 -18.89
N ALA A 246 -5.13 12.22 -19.43
CA ALA A 246 -4.69 12.07 -20.82
C ALA A 246 -4.16 10.66 -21.12
N SER A 247 -3.25 10.15 -20.29
CA SER A 247 -2.73 8.77 -20.40
C SER A 247 -3.85 7.72 -20.33
N THR A 248 -4.87 7.94 -19.49
CA THR A 248 -6.06 7.08 -19.45
C THR A 248 -6.82 7.10 -20.79
N ALA A 249 -6.99 8.27 -21.40
CA ALA A 249 -7.65 8.37 -22.70
C ALA A 249 -6.84 7.70 -23.82
N GLU A 250 -5.51 7.81 -23.78
CA GLU A 250 -4.61 7.09 -24.68
C GLU A 250 -4.74 5.57 -24.53
N MET A 251 -4.69 5.05 -23.30
CA MET A 251 -4.86 3.62 -23.01
C MET A 251 -6.24 3.09 -23.41
N LYS A 252 -7.28 3.91 -23.29
CA LYS A 252 -8.65 3.61 -23.74
C LYS A 252 -8.80 3.68 -25.26
N GLN A 253 -7.73 4.01 -26.00
CA GLN A 253 -7.69 4.09 -27.45
C GLN A 253 -8.83 4.96 -28.02
N VAL A 254 -9.07 6.13 -27.40
CA VAL A 254 -10.02 7.11 -27.97
C VAL A 254 -9.65 7.43 -29.42
N ALA A 255 -10.63 7.65 -30.28
CA ALA A 255 -10.39 7.80 -31.71
C ALA A 255 -10.20 9.25 -32.14
N GLY A 256 -9.44 9.43 -33.22
CA GLY A 256 -9.38 10.68 -33.99
C GLY A 256 -8.90 11.90 -33.16
N PRO A 257 -9.51 13.08 -33.35
CA PRO A 257 -9.05 14.32 -32.73
C PRO A 257 -8.99 14.32 -31.19
N VAL A 258 -9.72 13.41 -30.53
CA VAL A 258 -9.67 13.28 -29.06
C VAL A 258 -8.37 12.61 -28.61
N MET A 259 -7.81 11.69 -29.40
CA MET A 259 -6.49 11.09 -29.13
C MET A 259 -5.38 12.13 -29.27
N ASP A 260 -5.42 12.93 -30.33
CA ASP A 260 -4.43 13.97 -30.57
C ASP A 260 -4.46 15.02 -29.44
N TYR A 261 -5.66 15.35 -28.97
CA TYR A 261 -5.83 16.23 -27.81
C TYR A 261 -5.28 15.63 -26.52
N ALA A 262 -5.55 14.34 -26.24
CA ALA A 262 -5.02 13.66 -25.08
C ALA A 262 -3.48 13.65 -25.10
N LYS A 263 -2.86 13.27 -26.22
CA LYS A 263 -1.39 13.29 -26.37
C LYS A 263 -0.80 14.67 -26.16
N MET A 264 -1.44 15.71 -26.70
CA MET A 264 -1.03 17.10 -26.50
C MET A 264 -1.07 17.49 -25.02
N LEU A 265 -2.15 17.16 -24.30
CA LEU A 265 -2.24 17.43 -22.86
C LEU A 265 -1.17 16.68 -22.07
N HIS A 266 -0.95 15.39 -22.36
CA HIS A 266 0.07 14.58 -21.70
C HIS A 266 1.46 15.22 -21.87
N GLU A 267 1.81 15.61 -23.09
CA GLU A 267 3.11 16.25 -23.37
C GLU A 267 3.24 17.61 -22.70
N HIS A 268 2.23 18.48 -22.84
CA HIS A 268 2.28 19.86 -22.34
C HIS A 268 2.35 19.88 -20.81
N HIS A 269 1.44 19.17 -20.13
CA HIS A 269 1.45 19.10 -18.67
C HIS A 269 2.69 18.36 -18.14
N GLY A 270 3.17 17.31 -18.83
CA GLY A 270 4.42 16.63 -18.48
C GLY A 270 5.64 17.58 -18.51
N LYS A 271 5.75 18.42 -19.55
CA LYS A 271 6.77 19.48 -19.62
C LYS A 271 6.58 20.53 -18.53
N HIS A 272 5.33 20.89 -18.23
CA HIS A 272 5.00 21.88 -17.21
C HIS A 272 5.36 21.43 -15.78
N VAL A 273 5.27 20.13 -15.46
CA VAL A 273 5.84 19.57 -14.21
C VAL A 273 7.32 19.88 -14.09
N GLY A 274 8.09 19.62 -15.16
CA GLY A 274 9.53 19.90 -15.21
C GLY A 274 9.85 21.39 -15.06
N ALA A 275 9.11 22.25 -15.76
CA ALA A 275 9.27 23.70 -15.64
C ALA A 275 8.97 24.20 -14.22
N THR A 276 7.91 23.69 -13.59
CA THR A 276 7.55 24.03 -12.21
C THR A 276 8.66 23.62 -11.22
N ALA A 277 9.27 22.44 -11.41
CA ALA A 277 10.41 22.00 -10.61
C ALA A 277 11.65 22.90 -10.80
N MET A 278 11.91 23.37 -12.01
CA MET A 278 12.99 24.34 -12.28
C MET A 278 12.74 25.69 -11.61
N VAL A 279 11.49 26.18 -11.60
CA VAL A 279 11.12 27.41 -10.87
C VAL A 279 11.33 27.23 -9.37
N ALA A 280 10.87 26.12 -8.79
CA ALA A 280 11.09 25.79 -7.40
C ALA A 280 12.60 25.78 -7.04
N GLN A 281 13.43 25.20 -7.90
CA GLN A 281 14.88 25.15 -7.71
C GLN A 281 15.54 26.53 -7.82
N SER A 282 15.28 27.27 -8.91
CA SER A 282 15.90 28.58 -9.17
C SER A 282 15.54 29.64 -8.13
N THR A 283 14.34 29.55 -7.55
CA THR A 283 13.86 30.47 -6.51
C THR A 283 14.22 30.04 -5.10
N SER A 284 14.76 28.83 -4.92
CA SER A 284 14.90 28.17 -3.61
C SER A 284 13.59 28.04 -2.82
N VAL A 285 12.44 28.12 -3.50
CA VAL A 285 11.12 27.87 -2.90
C VAL A 285 10.79 26.39 -3.07
N ALA A 286 10.83 25.64 -1.97
CA ALA A 286 10.44 24.24 -2.02
C ALA A 286 8.93 24.10 -2.32
N ALA A 287 8.58 23.39 -3.39
CA ALA A 287 7.20 22.96 -3.62
C ALA A 287 6.75 22.09 -2.45
N LEU A 288 5.49 22.24 -2.01
CA LEU A 288 4.98 21.60 -0.80
C LEU A 288 3.79 20.70 -1.10
N GLN A 289 3.80 19.52 -0.51
CA GLN A 289 2.65 18.62 -0.44
C GLN A 289 1.95 18.83 0.90
N THR A 290 0.89 19.63 0.89
CA THR A 290 0.07 20.01 2.05
C THR A 290 -1.27 19.25 2.06
N PRO A 291 -2.07 19.30 3.13
CA PRO A 291 -3.42 18.73 3.12
C PRO A 291 -4.32 19.30 2.00
N ALA A 292 -4.16 20.58 1.64
CA ALA A 292 -4.93 21.20 0.56
C ALA A 292 -4.51 20.67 -0.81
N VAL A 293 -3.20 20.54 -1.07
CA VAL A 293 -2.68 19.93 -2.30
C VAL A 293 -3.14 18.48 -2.44
N ARG A 294 -3.10 17.70 -1.35
CA ARG A 294 -3.61 16.32 -1.35
C ARG A 294 -5.11 16.27 -1.65
N ALA A 295 -5.92 17.10 -0.99
CA ALA A 295 -7.36 17.15 -1.24
C ALA A 295 -7.68 17.52 -2.69
N PHE A 296 -6.88 18.40 -3.30
CA PHE A 296 -6.97 18.73 -4.71
C PHE A 296 -6.66 17.51 -5.61
N GLN A 297 -5.58 16.79 -5.34
CA GLN A 297 -5.25 15.54 -6.05
C GLN A 297 -6.38 14.50 -5.94
N ASP A 298 -6.92 14.27 -4.74
CA ASP A 298 -8.01 13.33 -4.49
C ASP A 298 -9.29 13.71 -5.26
N LYS A 299 -9.60 15.02 -5.34
CA LYS A 299 -10.72 15.53 -6.13
C LYS A 299 -10.55 15.20 -7.63
N HIS A 300 -9.36 15.42 -8.20
CA HIS A 300 -9.08 15.11 -9.60
C HIS A 300 -9.17 13.59 -9.86
N ALA A 301 -8.57 12.77 -9.00
CA ALA A 301 -8.64 11.31 -9.09
C ALA A 301 -10.09 10.80 -9.01
N GLY A 302 -10.89 11.34 -8.10
CA GLY A 302 -12.31 11.00 -7.96
C GLY A 302 -13.17 11.43 -9.15
N ALA A 303 -12.80 12.50 -9.86
CA ALA A 303 -13.48 12.91 -11.08
C ALA A 303 -13.16 11.95 -12.25
N LEU A 304 -11.90 11.56 -12.42
CA LEU A 304 -11.47 10.59 -13.43
C LEU A 304 -12.08 9.21 -13.17
N ALA A 305 -12.11 8.75 -11.92
CA ALA A 305 -12.69 7.45 -11.54
C ALA A 305 -14.17 7.28 -11.96
N LYS A 306 -14.92 8.36 -12.12
CA LYS A 306 -16.33 8.32 -12.59
C LYS A 306 -16.45 8.00 -14.08
N ILE A 307 -15.43 8.30 -14.88
CA ILE A 307 -15.48 8.14 -16.34
C ILE A 307 -14.71 6.89 -16.81
N VAL A 308 -13.72 6.40 -16.03
CA VAL A 308 -12.93 5.20 -16.35
C VAL A 308 -13.77 3.95 -16.66
N PRO A 309 -14.93 3.69 -16.03
CA PRO A 309 -15.79 2.55 -16.38
C PRO A 309 -16.45 2.64 -17.76
N LEU A 310 -16.40 3.81 -18.42
CA LEU A 310 -16.91 3.98 -19.77
C LEU A 310 -15.86 3.55 -20.80
N ASP A 311 -16.32 3.25 -22.01
CA ASP A 311 -15.48 2.92 -23.16
C ASP A 311 -15.96 3.64 -24.42
N GLY A 312 -15.10 3.69 -25.43
CA GLY A 312 -15.42 4.25 -26.75
C GLY A 312 -16.00 5.67 -26.70
N GLU A 313 -17.06 5.90 -27.47
CA GLU A 313 -17.73 7.20 -27.58
C GLU A 313 -18.28 7.77 -26.26
N PRO A 314 -18.94 6.97 -25.38
CA PRO A 314 -19.29 7.42 -24.03
C PRO A 314 -18.10 7.94 -23.23
N PHE A 315 -16.96 7.24 -23.25
CA PHE A 315 -15.74 7.68 -22.56
C PHE A 315 -15.20 8.96 -23.18
N ALA A 316 -15.03 9.02 -24.51
CA ALA A 316 -14.47 10.19 -25.19
C ALA A 316 -15.27 11.48 -24.90
N ARG A 317 -16.60 11.37 -24.83
CA ARG A 317 -17.46 12.50 -24.43
C ARG A 317 -17.24 12.91 -22.98
N ALA A 318 -17.28 11.95 -22.07
CA ALA A 318 -17.11 12.21 -20.65
C ALA A 318 -15.72 12.78 -20.34
N TYR A 319 -14.70 12.34 -21.08
CA TYR A 319 -13.34 12.89 -21.04
C TYR A 319 -13.32 14.36 -21.46
N LEU A 320 -13.89 14.72 -22.61
CA LEU A 320 -13.96 16.14 -23.03
C LEU A 320 -14.75 17.01 -22.06
N ASP A 321 -15.86 16.50 -21.51
CA ASP A 321 -16.63 17.20 -20.47
C ASP A 321 -15.80 17.41 -19.19
N LEU A 322 -15.02 16.39 -18.78
CA LEU A 322 -14.08 16.47 -17.66
C LEU A 322 -12.98 17.51 -17.92
N MET A 323 -12.37 17.52 -19.11
CA MET A 323 -11.31 18.47 -19.49
C MET A 323 -11.83 19.91 -19.48
N VAL A 324 -13.01 20.16 -20.06
CA VAL A 324 -13.61 21.51 -20.01
C VAL A 324 -13.86 21.96 -18.58
N LYS A 325 -14.43 21.09 -17.74
CA LYS A 325 -14.71 21.42 -16.34
C LYS A 325 -13.42 21.65 -15.54
N GLY A 326 -12.48 20.70 -15.60
CA GLY A 326 -11.22 20.71 -14.88
C GLY A 326 -10.38 21.94 -15.21
N HIS A 327 -10.20 22.24 -16.50
CA HIS A 327 -9.44 23.43 -16.92
C HIS A 327 -10.14 24.74 -16.52
N THR A 328 -11.48 24.79 -16.52
CA THR A 328 -12.22 25.97 -16.03
C THR A 328 -11.97 26.20 -14.53
N GLU A 329 -12.04 25.13 -13.73
CA GLU A 329 -11.76 25.20 -12.29
C GLU A 329 -10.28 25.51 -12.01
N ALA A 330 -9.35 24.99 -12.83
CA ALA A 330 -7.92 25.26 -12.74
C ALA A 330 -7.60 26.74 -12.99
N LEU A 331 -8.22 27.37 -13.99
CA LEU A 331 -8.06 28.81 -14.23
C LEU A 331 -8.53 29.64 -13.03
N GLN A 332 -9.68 29.29 -12.43
CA GLN A 332 -10.18 29.97 -11.22
C GLN A 332 -9.22 29.80 -10.04
N MET A 333 -8.67 28.60 -9.87
CA MET A 333 -7.67 28.31 -8.84
C MET A 333 -6.41 29.16 -9.07
N ILE A 334 -5.88 29.20 -10.29
CA ILE A 334 -4.68 30.00 -10.62
C ILE A 334 -4.94 31.49 -10.41
N ASP A 335 -6.12 31.99 -10.80
CA ASP A 335 -6.52 33.38 -10.57
C ASP A 335 -6.52 33.76 -9.09
N GLN A 336 -6.96 32.84 -8.21
CA GLN A 336 -6.89 33.03 -6.77
C GLN A 336 -5.44 32.99 -6.25
N GLN A 337 -4.63 32.04 -6.72
CA GLN A 337 -3.24 31.93 -6.29
C GLN A 337 -2.41 33.14 -6.70
N LEU A 338 -2.65 33.70 -7.90
CA LEU A 338 -1.99 34.92 -8.38
C LEU A 338 -2.17 36.13 -7.43
N GLN A 339 -3.27 36.20 -6.68
CA GLN A 339 -3.49 37.26 -5.68
C GLN A 339 -2.65 37.11 -4.41
N THR A 340 -2.17 35.89 -4.13
CA THR A 340 -1.50 35.56 -2.88
C THR A 340 -0.03 35.14 -3.04
N ALA A 341 0.39 34.84 -4.27
CA ALA A 341 1.76 34.56 -4.62
C ALA A 341 2.66 35.74 -4.23
N GLN A 342 3.82 35.45 -3.64
CA GLN A 342 4.74 36.48 -3.14
C GLN A 342 5.99 36.58 -4.02
N ASN A 343 6.51 35.44 -4.45
CA ASN A 343 7.67 35.35 -5.32
C ASN A 343 7.33 35.71 -6.77
N GLU A 344 8.05 36.68 -7.34
CA GLU A 344 7.78 37.18 -8.70
C GLU A 344 8.01 36.13 -9.79
N ALA A 345 8.99 35.23 -9.64
CA ALA A 345 9.19 34.14 -10.60
C ALA A 345 8.07 33.10 -10.50
N VAL A 346 7.52 32.86 -9.31
CA VAL A 346 6.34 31.99 -9.12
C VAL A 346 5.08 32.63 -9.71
N LYS A 347 4.88 33.95 -9.55
CA LYS A 347 3.79 34.68 -10.24
C LYS A 347 3.92 34.63 -11.75
N ALA A 348 5.13 34.85 -12.28
CA ALA A 348 5.39 34.80 -13.71
C ALA A 348 5.07 33.40 -14.27
N HIS A 349 5.51 32.36 -13.56
CA HIS A 349 5.20 30.98 -13.89
C HIS A 349 3.68 30.71 -13.88
N LEU A 350 2.97 31.06 -12.80
CA LEU A 350 1.50 30.95 -12.72
C LEU A 350 0.79 31.66 -13.87
N SER A 351 1.26 32.85 -14.26
CA SER A 351 0.66 33.63 -15.34
C SER A 351 0.85 32.94 -16.70
N ALA A 352 2.02 32.35 -16.95
CA ALA A 352 2.27 31.54 -18.14
C ALA A 352 1.40 30.27 -18.15
N THR A 353 1.35 29.55 -17.02
CA THR A 353 0.48 28.35 -16.87
C THR A 353 -0.98 28.67 -17.17
N ARG A 354 -1.46 29.81 -16.67
CA ARG A 354 -2.83 30.27 -16.91
C ARG A 354 -3.15 30.39 -18.40
N GLN A 355 -2.22 30.93 -19.18
CA GLN A 355 -2.39 31.10 -20.63
C GLN A 355 -2.42 29.76 -21.36
N GLU A 356 -1.57 28.81 -20.97
CA GLU A 356 -1.54 27.46 -21.55
C GLU A 356 -2.86 26.72 -21.27
N ILE A 357 -3.33 26.73 -20.01
CA ILE A 357 -4.60 26.08 -19.63
C ILE A 357 -5.79 26.71 -20.35
N ALA A 358 -5.79 28.03 -20.58
CA ALA A 358 -6.83 28.68 -21.36
C ALA A 358 -6.86 28.16 -22.81
N THR A 359 -5.68 27.98 -23.41
CA THR A 359 -5.55 27.41 -24.76
C THR A 359 -6.06 25.97 -24.82
N HIS A 360 -5.71 25.16 -23.83
CA HIS A 360 -6.21 23.79 -23.69
C HIS A 360 -7.73 23.74 -23.53
N LEU A 361 -8.28 24.58 -22.65
CA LEU A 361 -9.72 24.70 -22.42
C LEU A 361 -10.49 25.03 -23.70
N ASP A 362 -9.99 25.99 -24.49
CA ASP A 362 -10.63 26.37 -25.74
C ASP A 362 -10.61 25.22 -26.75
N LYS A 363 -9.51 24.47 -26.82
CA LYS A 363 -9.44 23.26 -27.65
C LYS A 363 -10.41 22.18 -27.18
N ALA A 364 -10.54 21.94 -25.87
CA ALA A 364 -11.52 20.99 -25.33
C ALA A 364 -12.96 21.39 -25.67
N LYS A 365 -13.29 22.68 -25.55
CA LYS A 365 -14.62 23.21 -25.91
C LYS A 365 -14.91 23.02 -27.40
N GLN A 366 -13.93 23.30 -28.26
CA GLN A 366 -14.06 23.08 -29.71
C GLN A 366 -14.38 21.61 -30.00
N LEU A 367 -13.55 20.69 -29.52
CA LEU A 367 -13.71 19.25 -29.74
C LEU A 367 -15.04 18.73 -29.20
N ARG A 368 -15.47 19.21 -28.03
CA ARG A 368 -16.76 18.85 -27.46
C ARG A 368 -17.93 19.31 -28.33
N ASN A 369 -17.85 20.49 -28.92
CA ASN A 369 -18.89 21.03 -29.80
C ASN A 369 -18.92 20.28 -31.14
N ASP A 370 -17.76 20.01 -31.73
CA ASP A 370 -17.63 19.27 -32.99
C ASP A 370 -18.22 17.86 -32.86
N ASN A 371 -17.93 17.16 -31.76
CA ASN A 371 -18.49 15.84 -31.44
C ASN A 371 -20.02 15.86 -31.22
N ARG A 372 -20.60 16.99 -30.81
CA ARG A 372 -22.06 17.14 -30.72
C ARG A 372 -22.67 17.31 -32.10
N SER A 373 -22.05 18.11 -32.97
CA SER A 373 -22.55 18.45 -34.31
C SER A 373 -22.54 17.25 -35.28
N THR A 374 -21.46 16.45 -35.32
CA THR A 374 -21.39 15.22 -36.14
C THR A 374 -22.49 14.23 -35.79
N ARG A 375 -22.91 14.17 -34.53
CA ARG A 375 -23.97 13.29 -34.06
C ARG A 375 -25.38 13.74 -34.43
N VAL A 376 -25.62 15.05 -34.51
CA VAL A 376 -26.90 15.60 -34.99
C VAL A 376 -27.08 15.26 -36.47
N SER A 377 -26.02 15.42 -37.27
CA SER A 377 -26.02 15.08 -38.69
C SER A 377 -26.21 13.57 -38.94
N SER A 378 -25.50 12.69 -38.22
CA SER A 378 -25.63 11.24 -38.40
C SER A 378 -26.98 10.64 -37.95
N ARG A 379 -27.70 11.35 -37.06
CA ARG A 379 -29.05 10.96 -36.63
C ARG A 379 -30.15 11.44 -37.59
N GLN A 380 -29.88 12.50 -38.35
CA GLN A 380 -30.78 13.01 -39.40
C GLN A 380 -30.69 12.21 -40.71
N THR A 381 -29.52 11.64 -41.04
CA THR A 381 -29.33 10.80 -42.25
C THR A 381 -29.76 9.34 -42.09
N ARG A 382 -30.08 8.89 -40.86
CA ARG A 382 -30.61 7.54 -40.56
C ARG A 382 -32.13 7.52 -40.36
N ARG A 383 -32.81 8.65 -40.56
CA ARG A 383 -34.27 8.75 -40.68
C ARG A 383 -34.59 8.99 -42.14
#